data_AF-U4KHT6-F1
#
_entry.id   AF-U4KHT6-F1
#
_cell.length_a   1.000
_cell.length_b   1.000
_cell.length_c   1.000
_cell.angle_alpha   90.00
_cell.angle_beta   90.00
_cell.angle_gamma   90.00
#
_symmetry.space_group_name_H-M   'P 1'
#
loop_
_entity.id
_entity.type
_entity.pdbx_description
1 polymer ?
#
loop_
_entity_poly.entity_id
_entity_poly.type
_entity_poly.pdbx_seq_one_letter_code
_entity_poly.pdbx_strand_id
1 'polypeptide(L)'
;MAGHAPVIDLENTRFWSRYAYMGINFFFVISGFVIFMSVEGGSARKFVASRFSRLFPAYWVALVLTSIVTIYFGAPKFTVDGAQFLANLTMVNHWFGHMPVDGAYWTLFLEVKFYLLVFALLLLRMMKYFLHVIALVLIVSTATLFHPWAKEMNMWVSIFPHWSGYFAAGGVFYFIRRDGIRRDGASAFKMLLLALSFVYMVKQSTLFGELMSGWFSITFNTTVIAILNIAFFMLFCVTAFCKENILRQKWLYYLGVLTYPIYLVHQNIGYIIFNHFGDSVDPVVLVTSTIALMLVVAYVIHTQVERRLAPVFKTAMLKILRIPGEGKVRKEAKTV
;
A
#
# COMPACT_ATOMS: atom_id res chain seq x y z
N MET A 1 7.50 -14.51 -10.73
CA MET A 1 6.44 -13.70 -11.37
C MET A 1 6.51 -13.95 -12.86
N ALA A 2 5.54 -14.69 -13.39
CA ALA A 2 5.44 -14.97 -14.81
C ALA A 2 4.81 -13.75 -15.50
N GLY A 3 5.61 -13.02 -16.28
CA GLY A 3 5.16 -11.82 -16.97
C GLY A 3 6.14 -11.45 -18.07
N HIS A 4 6.38 -12.37 -19.01
CA HIS A 4 7.04 -12.05 -20.27
C HIS A 4 6.09 -11.20 -21.11
N ALA A 5 6.09 -9.88 -20.89
CA ALA A 5 5.74 -8.94 -21.93
C ALA A 5 6.93 -8.88 -22.92
N PRO A 6 6.69 -8.77 -24.24
CA PRO A 6 7.77 -8.49 -25.17
C PRO A 6 8.54 -7.26 -24.70
N VAL A 7 9.88 -7.28 -24.83
CA VAL A 7 10.72 -6.14 -24.46
C VAL A 7 10.43 -5.04 -25.48
N ILE A 8 9.48 -4.18 -25.15
CA ILE A 8 9.24 -2.93 -25.85
C ILE A 8 10.46 -2.05 -25.58
N ASP A 9 11.34 -1.93 -26.58
CA ASP A 9 12.58 -1.19 -26.43
C ASP A 9 12.37 0.31 -26.63
N LEU A 10 11.92 0.96 -25.56
CA LEU A 10 12.01 2.40 -25.40
C LEU A 10 13.21 2.69 -24.49
N GLU A 11 14.44 2.58 -25.02
CA GLU A 11 15.69 2.63 -24.23
C GLU A 11 15.69 3.76 -23.19
N ASN A 12 15.32 4.98 -23.59
CA ASN A 12 15.27 6.15 -22.72
C ASN A 12 14.17 6.03 -21.64
N THR A 13 13.00 5.51 -21.98
CA THR A 13 11.87 5.39 -21.04
C THR A 13 12.12 4.28 -20.02
N ARG A 14 12.72 3.16 -20.46
CA ARG A 14 13.09 2.03 -19.60
C ARG A 14 14.11 2.41 -18.54
N PHE A 15 15.02 3.34 -18.85
CA PHE A 15 15.97 3.87 -17.88
C PHE A 15 15.29 4.48 -16.66
N TRP A 16 14.25 5.29 -16.88
CA TRP A 16 13.53 5.97 -15.79
C TRP A 16 12.45 5.09 -15.16
N SER A 17 11.67 4.37 -15.97
CA SER A 17 10.51 3.60 -15.49
C SER A 17 10.89 2.40 -14.62
N ARG A 18 12.12 1.86 -14.76
CA ARG A 18 12.59 0.75 -13.91
C ARG A 18 12.52 1.07 -12.42
N TYR A 19 12.68 2.33 -12.01
CA TYR A 19 12.66 2.74 -10.60
C TYR A 19 11.24 2.95 -10.05
N ALA A 20 10.19 2.82 -10.88
CA ALA A 20 8.81 3.06 -10.46
C ALA A 20 8.32 2.09 -9.37
N TYR A 21 8.97 0.91 -9.22
CA TYR A 21 8.68 -0.02 -8.13
C TYR A 21 8.86 0.61 -6.74
N MET A 22 9.68 1.66 -6.59
CA MET A 22 9.85 2.38 -5.33
C MET A 22 8.57 3.07 -4.87
N GLY A 23 7.59 3.28 -5.77
CA GLY A 23 6.24 3.71 -5.41
C GLY A 23 5.55 2.78 -4.40
N ILE A 24 5.93 1.50 -4.36
CA ILE A 24 5.44 0.52 -3.38
C ILE A 24 5.90 0.90 -1.95
N ASN A 25 7.14 1.37 -1.80
CA ASN A 25 7.66 1.84 -0.52
C ASN A 25 6.86 3.06 -0.04
N PHE A 26 6.59 4.01 -0.95
CA PHE A 26 5.76 5.19 -0.70
C PHE A 26 4.33 4.81 -0.28
N PHE A 27 3.74 3.83 -0.97
CA PHE A 27 2.41 3.30 -0.66
C PHE A 27 2.31 2.81 0.79
N PHE A 28 3.29 2.03 1.28
CA PHE A 28 3.25 1.54 2.66
C PHE A 28 3.44 2.63 3.72
N VAL A 29 4.25 3.66 3.44
CA VAL A 29 4.36 4.84 4.33
C VAL A 29 3.06 5.63 4.38
N ILE A 30 2.41 5.88 3.22
CA ILE A 30 1.08 6.52 3.20
C ILE A 30 0.08 5.68 3.98
N SER A 31 0.06 4.37 3.75
CA SER A 31 -0.88 3.47 4.42
C SER A 31 -0.71 3.54 5.93
N GLY A 32 0.53 3.45 6.46
CA GLY A 32 0.82 3.68 7.87
C GLY A 32 0.29 5.02 8.39
N PHE A 33 0.58 6.11 7.68
CA PHE A 33 0.11 7.46 8.04
C PHE A 33 -1.42 7.55 8.13
N VAL A 34 -2.14 7.04 7.12
CA VAL A 34 -3.61 7.08 7.05
C VAL A 34 -4.26 6.15 8.07
N ILE A 35 -3.62 5.03 8.42
CA ILE A 35 -4.10 4.12 9.45
C ILE A 35 -4.09 4.81 10.81
N PHE A 36 -2.95 5.38 11.21
CA PHE A 36 -2.86 6.08 12.49
C PHE A 36 -3.74 7.35 12.54
N MET A 37 -4.00 7.98 11.39
CA MET A 37 -5.03 9.00 11.25
C MET A 37 -6.45 8.47 11.47
N SER A 38 -6.78 7.31 10.92
CA SER A 38 -8.14 6.75 10.96
C SER A 38 -8.56 6.28 12.37
N VAL A 39 -7.60 6.07 13.26
CA VAL A 39 -7.81 5.53 14.61
C VAL A 39 -7.84 6.60 15.71
N GLU A 40 -7.71 7.88 15.35
CA GLU A 40 -7.70 9.01 16.30
C GLU A 40 -8.95 9.06 17.20
N GLY A 41 -10.08 8.48 16.76
CA GLY A 41 -11.31 8.34 17.55
C GLY A 41 -11.43 7.07 18.39
N GLY A 42 -10.41 6.20 18.44
CA GLY A 42 -10.31 5.01 19.31
C GLY A 42 -11.31 3.88 19.05
N SER A 43 -12.19 3.99 18.05
CA SER A 43 -13.21 2.98 17.77
C SER A 43 -12.71 1.94 16.77
N ALA A 44 -12.51 0.73 17.27
CA ALA A 44 -12.20 -0.46 16.48
C ALA A 44 -13.27 -0.71 15.39
N ARG A 45 -14.54 -0.52 15.73
CA ARG A 45 -15.67 -0.69 14.78
C ARG A 45 -15.61 0.32 13.64
N LYS A 46 -15.38 1.60 13.95
CA LYS A 46 -15.26 2.65 12.92
C LYS A 46 -14.03 2.44 12.06
N PHE A 47 -12.93 1.98 12.64
CA PHE A 47 -11.70 1.66 11.92
C PHE A 47 -11.96 0.59 10.85
N VAL A 48 -12.50 -0.57 11.25
CA VAL A 48 -12.81 -1.68 10.33
C VAL A 48 -13.82 -1.25 9.26
N ALA A 49 -14.93 -0.60 9.67
CA ALA A 49 -15.93 -0.15 8.70
C ALA A 49 -15.36 0.85 7.68
N SER A 50 -14.45 1.74 8.10
CA SER A 50 -13.79 2.70 7.23
C SER A 50 -12.84 2.03 6.24
N ARG A 51 -12.00 1.09 6.69
CA ARG A 51 -11.05 0.38 5.82
C ARG A 51 -11.76 -0.57 4.86
N PHE A 52 -12.75 -1.32 5.36
CA PHE A 52 -13.54 -2.26 4.55
C PHE A 52 -14.27 -1.54 3.42
N SER A 53 -15.00 -0.46 3.75
CA SER A 53 -15.74 0.32 2.74
C SER A 53 -14.85 1.05 1.75
N ARG A 54 -13.59 1.34 2.11
CA ARG A 54 -12.63 1.97 1.20
C ARG A 54 -12.07 1.00 0.17
N LEU A 55 -11.76 -0.24 0.58
CA LEU A 55 -11.00 -1.18 -0.25
C LEU A 55 -11.90 -2.19 -0.98
N PHE A 56 -12.76 -2.90 -0.25
CA PHE A 56 -13.44 -4.09 -0.78
C PHE A 56 -14.33 -3.82 -2.01
N PRO A 57 -15.14 -2.75 -2.08
CA PRO A 57 -16.02 -2.54 -3.24
C PRO A 57 -15.25 -2.44 -4.57
N ALA A 58 -14.21 -1.60 -4.63
CA ALA A 58 -13.40 -1.46 -5.83
C ALA A 58 -12.57 -2.71 -6.11
N TYR A 59 -12.01 -3.31 -5.06
CA TYR A 59 -11.26 -4.55 -5.18
C TYR A 59 -12.08 -5.69 -5.79
N TRP A 60 -13.31 -5.92 -5.34
CA TRP A 60 -14.15 -6.99 -5.89
C TRP A 60 -14.50 -6.76 -7.36
N VAL A 61 -14.79 -5.52 -7.74
CA VAL A 61 -15.04 -5.19 -9.15
C VAL A 61 -13.78 -5.41 -9.99
N ALA A 62 -12.61 -4.98 -9.51
CA ALA A 62 -11.35 -5.21 -10.20
C ALA A 62 -10.99 -6.71 -10.26
N LEU A 63 -11.22 -7.46 -9.19
CA LEU A 63 -11.00 -8.91 -9.14
C LEU A 63 -11.85 -9.61 -10.19
N VAL A 64 -13.16 -9.31 -10.26
CA VAL A 64 -14.05 -9.85 -11.29
C VAL A 64 -13.58 -9.48 -12.69
N LEU A 65 -13.24 -8.20 -12.91
CA LEU A 65 -12.75 -7.72 -14.20
C LEU A 65 -11.47 -8.44 -14.63
N THR A 66 -10.46 -8.50 -13.76
CA THR A 66 -9.19 -9.16 -14.04
C THR A 66 -9.39 -10.66 -14.25
N SER A 67 -10.27 -11.32 -13.49
CA SER A 67 -10.60 -12.73 -13.70
C SER A 67 -11.27 -12.98 -15.05
N ILE A 68 -12.23 -12.15 -15.46
CA ILE A 68 -12.86 -12.24 -16.78
C ILE A 68 -11.81 -12.08 -17.88
N VAL A 69 -11.01 -11.02 -17.84
CA VAL A 69 -9.96 -10.79 -18.84
C VAL A 69 -8.97 -11.95 -18.87
N THR A 70 -8.60 -12.49 -17.72
CA THR A 70 -7.68 -13.63 -17.63
C THR A 70 -8.27 -14.91 -18.23
N ILE A 71 -9.54 -15.21 -17.97
CA ILE A 71 -10.21 -16.41 -18.50
C ILE A 71 -10.31 -16.36 -20.04
N TYR A 72 -10.66 -15.20 -20.61
CA TYR A 72 -10.87 -15.08 -22.05
C TYR A 72 -9.60 -14.80 -22.86
N PHE A 73 -8.63 -14.07 -22.28
CA PHE A 73 -7.47 -13.56 -23.02
C PHE A 73 -6.12 -13.88 -22.34
N GLY A 74 -6.12 -14.45 -21.14
CA GLY A 74 -4.90 -14.71 -20.37
C GLY A 74 -4.17 -16.00 -20.72
N ALA A 75 -4.87 -16.99 -21.29
CA ALA A 75 -4.29 -18.28 -21.60
C ALA A 75 -3.18 -18.20 -22.67
N PRO A 76 -2.14 -19.04 -22.59
CA PRO A 76 -1.85 -20.02 -21.52
C PRO A 76 -1.09 -19.41 -20.32
N LYS A 77 -0.72 -18.13 -20.37
CA LYS A 77 0.22 -17.51 -19.42
C LYS A 77 -0.40 -17.18 -18.07
N PHE A 78 -1.64 -16.71 -18.08
CA PHE A 78 -2.42 -16.38 -16.90
C PHE A 78 -3.64 -17.29 -16.85
N THR A 79 -3.88 -17.88 -15.69
CA THR A 79 -5.04 -18.72 -15.42
C THR A 79 -5.63 -18.32 -14.08
N VAL A 80 -6.94 -18.48 -13.96
CA VAL A 80 -7.67 -18.28 -12.71
C VAL A 80 -8.60 -19.47 -12.54
N ASP A 81 -8.41 -20.20 -11.45
CA ASP A 81 -9.34 -21.25 -11.06
C ASP A 81 -10.41 -20.71 -10.08
N GLY A 82 -11.51 -21.45 -9.92
CA GLY A 82 -12.63 -21.04 -9.06
C GLY A 82 -12.24 -20.94 -7.58
N ALA A 83 -11.38 -21.82 -7.08
CA ALA A 83 -10.94 -21.80 -5.69
C ALA A 83 -10.02 -20.60 -5.42
N GLN A 84 -9.12 -20.27 -6.36
CA GLN A 84 -8.27 -19.09 -6.34
C GLN A 84 -9.13 -17.82 -6.34
N PHE A 85 -10.16 -17.74 -7.20
CA PHE A 85 -11.09 -16.61 -7.22
C PHE A 85 -11.80 -16.44 -5.87
N LEU A 86 -12.37 -17.52 -5.33
CA LEU A 86 -13.07 -17.50 -4.04
C LEU A 86 -12.14 -17.11 -2.88
N ALA A 87 -10.91 -17.62 -2.87
CA ALA A 87 -9.90 -17.24 -1.88
C ALA A 87 -9.54 -15.75 -1.98
N ASN A 88 -9.43 -15.21 -3.19
CA ASN A 88 -9.11 -13.80 -3.42
C ASN A 88 -10.23 -12.86 -2.96
N LEU A 89 -11.51 -13.25 -2.94
CA LEU A 89 -12.59 -12.42 -2.41
C LEU A 89 -12.34 -11.91 -0.98
N THR A 90 -11.52 -12.63 -0.21
CA THR A 90 -11.18 -12.31 1.19
C THR A 90 -9.97 -11.40 1.37
N MET A 91 -9.18 -11.14 0.31
CA MET A 91 -7.83 -10.54 0.36
C MET A 91 -6.79 -11.31 1.22
N VAL A 92 -7.15 -12.45 1.80
CA VAL A 92 -6.25 -13.32 2.58
C VAL A 92 -5.99 -14.66 1.90
N ASN A 93 -6.03 -14.67 0.57
CA ASN A 93 -5.84 -15.83 -0.30
C ASN A 93 -4.60 -16.68 0.04
N HIS A 94 -3.49 -16.05 0.45
CA HIS A 94 -2.27 -16.76 0.83
C HIS A 94 -2.45 -17.66 2.06
N TRP A 95 -3.38 -17.35 2.98
CA TRP A 95 -3.69 -18.24 4.10
C TRP A 95 -4.46 -19.49 3.67
N PHE A 96 -5.14 -19.43 2.53
CA PHE A 96 -5.78 -20.57 1.89
C PHE A 96 -4.87 -21.29 0.89
N GLY A 97 -3.58 -20.93 0.82
CA GLY A 97 -2.63 -21.54 -0.11
C GLY A 97 -2.78 -21.11 -1.57
N HIS A 98 -3.61 -20.10 -1.86
CA HIS A 98 -3.85 -19.62 -3.23
C HIS A 98 -3.03 -18.37 -3.54
N MET A 99 -2.50 -18.29 -4.76
CA MET A 99 -1.85 -17.09 -5.28
C MET A 99 -2.86 -15.97 -5.55
N PRO A 100 -2.44 -14.70 -5.48
CA PRO A 100 -3.32 -13.60 -5.85
C PRO A 100 -3.67 -13.70 -7.34
N VAL A 101 -4.92 -13.36 -7.69
CA VAL A 101 -5.38 -13.37 -9.09
C VAL A 101 -4.57 -12.36 -9.91
N ASP A 102 -4.38 -11.15 -9.38
CA ASP A 102 -3.51 -10.14 -9.96
C ASP A 102 -2.21 -10.05 -9.16
N GLY A 103 -1.08 -10.02 -9.87
CA GLY A 103 0.23 -9.92 -9.24
C GLY A 103 0.45 -8.65 -8.41
N ALA A 104 -0.39 -7.63 -8.53
CA ALA A 104 -0.34 -6.42 -7.72
C ALA A 104 -0.89 -6.64 -6.30
N TYR A 105 -1.84 -7.58 -6.10
CA TYR A 105 -2.65 -7.71 -4.88
C TYR A 105 -1.90 -8.18 -3.64
N TRP A 106 -0.64 -8.60 -3.77
CA TRP A 106 0.19 -8.98 -2.61
C TRP A 106 0.34 -7.86 -1.58
N THR A 107 0.36 -6.58 -2.00
CA THR A 107 0.46 -5.46 -1.04
C THR A 107 -0.79 -5.31 -0.20
N LEU A 108 -1.99 -5.59 -0.75
CA LEU A 108 -3.26 -5.55 -0.01
C LEU A 108 -3.31 -6.61 1.07
N PHE A 109 -2.78 -7.81 0.78
CA PHE A 109 -2.68 -8.88 1.78
C PHE A 109 -1.82 -8.44 2.97
N LEU A 110 -0.68 -7.78 2.72
CA LEU A 110 0.15 -7.21 3.77
C LEU A 110 -0.56 -6.09 4.53
N GLU A 111 -1.31 -5.24 3.82
CA GLU A 111 -2.08 -4.16 4.42
C GLU A 111 -3.17 -4.67 5.37
N VAL A 112 -3.90 -5.74 4.99
CA VAL A 112 -4.90 -6.40 5.84
C VAL A 112 -4.28 -6.92 7.13
N LYS A 113 -3.11 -7.55 7.08
CA LYS A 113 -2.42 -8.02 8.28
C LYS A 113 -2.05 -6.87 9.22
N PHE A 114 -1.63 -5.72 8.69
CA PHE A 114 -1.36 -4.54 9.52
C PHE A 114 -2.65 -3.94 10.11
N TYR A 115 -3.76 -3.96 9.36
CA TYR A 115 -5.06 -3.59 9.90
C TYR A 115 -5.48 -4.50 11.06
N LEU A 116 -5.25 -5.81 10.96
CA LEU A 116 -5.53 -6.75 12.04
C LEU A 116 -4.70 -6.45 13.30
N LEU A 117 -3.42 -6.10 13.14
CA LEU A 117 -2.55 -5.68 14.25
C LEU A 117 -3.12 -4.43 14.95
N VAL A 118 -3.45 -3.38 14.19
CA VAL A 118 -3.98 -2.12 14.72
C VAL A 118 -5.36 -2.33 15.35
N PHE A 119 -6.19 -3.17 14.73
CA PHE A 119 -7.48 -3.57 15.27
C PHE A 119 -7.34 -4.29 16.61
N ALA A 120 -6.39 -5.22 16.74
CA ALA A 120 -6.10 -5.87 18.01
C ALA A 120 -5.67 -4.86 19.09
N LEU A 121 -4.78 -3.92 18.76
CA LEU A 121 -4.36 -2.88 19.71
C LEU A 121 -5.52 -1.96 20.13
N LEU A 122 -6.47 -1.68 19.22
CA LEU A 122 -7.69 -0.94 19.52
C LEU A 122 -8.60 -1.71 20.49
N LEU A 123 -8.81 -3.01 20.25
CA LEU A 123 -9.60 -3.87 21.14
C LEU A 123 -8.99 -3.96 22.54
N LEU A 124 -7.67 -4.06 22.63
CA LEU A 124 -6.91 -4.08 23.89
C LEU A 124 -6.77 -2.70 24.55
N ARG A 125 -7.33 -1.64 23.95
CA ARG A 125 -7.26 -0.25 24.44
C ARG A 125 -5.82 0.27 24.63
N MET A 126 -4.90 -0.21 23.79
CA MET A 126 -3.47 0.11 23.86
C MET A 126 -3.08 1.36 23.06
N MET A 127 -4.02 2.27 22.80
CA MET A 127 -3.80 3.51 22.03
C MET A 127 -2.63 4.35 22.56
N LYS A 128 -2.51 4.44 23.90
CA LYS A 128 -1.41 5.17 24.56
C LYS A 128 -0.02 4.61 24.26
N TYR A 129 0.05 3.34 23.85
CA TYR A 129 1.30 2.65 23.53
C TYR A 129 1.64 2.68 22.04
N PHE A 130 0.83 3.30 21.17
CA PHE A 130 1.08 3.29 19.73
C PHE A 130 2.48 3.75 19.33
N LEU A 131 2.97 4.84 19.92
CA LEU A 131 4.31 5.33 19.62
C LEU A 131 5.41 4.35 20.09
N HIS A 132 5.16 3.62 21.19
CA HIS A 132 6.08 2.59 21.70
C HIS A 132 6.05 1.32 20.84
N VAL A 133 4.87 0.92 20.34
CA VAL A 133 4.76 -0.20 19.39
C VAL A 133 5.43 0.16 18.08
N ILE A 134 5.23 1.39 17.57
CA ILE A 134 5.95 1.91 16.40
C ILE A 134 7.46 1.87 16.65
N ALA A 135 7.92 2.34 17.81
CA ALA A 135 9.34 2.32 18.16
C ALA A 135 9.89 0.89 18.16
N LEU A 136 9.21 -0.05 18.83
CA LEU A 136 9.61 -1.45 18.86
C LEU A 136 9.68 -2.04 17.45
N VAL A 137 8.62 -1.88 16.66
CA VAL A 137 8.56 -2.38 15.28
C VAL A 137 9.70 -1.79 14.45
N LEU A 138 9.92 -0.48 14.55
CA LEU A 138 10.93 0.20 13.76
C LEU A 138 12.35 -0.19 14.18
N ILE A 139 12.65 -0.27 15.48
CA ILE A 139 13.95 -0.72 15.99
C ILE A 139 14.23 -2.15 15.57
N VAL A 140 13.29 -3.07 15.81
CA VAL A 140 13.48 -4.49 15.53
C VAL A 140 13.54 -4.74 14.01
N SER A 141 12.72 -4.05 13.22
CA SER A 141 12.80 -4.15 11.75
C SER A 141 14.14 -3.60 11.24
N THR A 142 14.58 -2.43 11.70
CA THR A 142 15.88 -1.87 11.29
C THR A 142 17.03 -2.79 11.67
N ALA A 143 17.07 -3.29 12.91
CA ALA A 143 18.13 -4.18 13.37
C ALA A 143 18.19 -5.48 12.55
N THR A 144 17.03 -6.08 12.26
CA THR A 144 16.97 -7.32 11.48
C THR A 144 17.37 -7.13 10.02
N LEU A 145 17.19 -5.94 9.43
CA LEU A 145 17.68 -5.66 8.07
C LEU A 145 19.21 -5.66 7.93
N PHE A 146 19.95 -5.54 9.03
CA PHE A 146 21.40 -5.72 9.04
C PHE A 146 21.82 -7.19 9.24
N HIS A 147 20.89 -8.07 9.59
CA HIS A 147 21.13 -9.49 9.75
C HIS A 147 20.92 -10.25 8.42
N PRO A 148 21.75 -11.27 8.09
CA PRO A 148 21.62 -12.04 6.85
C PRO A 148 20.22 -12.65 6.63
N TRP A 149 19.57 -13.07 7.72
CA TRP A 149 18.19 -13.60 7.71
C TRP A 149 17.17 -12.73 6.97
N ALA A 150 17.36 -11.41 6.91
CA ALA A 150 16.49 -10.54 6.13
C ALA A 150 16.49 -10.89 4.63
N LYS A 151 17.58 -11.42 4.08
CA LYS A 151 17.64 -11.83 2.66
C LYS A 151 16.84 -13.11 2.37
N GLU A 152 16.66 -13.94 3.39
CA GLU A 152 15.96 -15.24 3.28
C GLU A 152 14.44 -15.10 3.45
N MET A 153 13.99 -13.99 4.06
CA MET A 153 12.57 -13.77 4.31
C MET A 153 11.79 -13.45 3.03
N ASN A 154 10.65 -14.12 2.86
CA ASN A 154 9.77 -13.92 1.71
C ASN A 154 9.02 -12.58 1.83
N MET A 155 9.50 -11.56 1.12
CA MET A 155 8.90 -10.23 1.05
C MET A 155 7.45 -10.21 0.55
N TRP A 156 7.03 -11.18 -0.26
CA TRP A 156 5.69 -11.19 -0.88
C TRP A 156 4.59 -11.54 0.11
N VAL A 157 4.95 -12.20 1.23
CA VAL A 157 4.00 -12.74 2.21
C VAL A 157 4.26 -12.17 3.59
N SER A 158 5.52 -11.91 3.96
CA SER A 158 5.91 -11.47 5.30
C SER A 158 5.94 -9.94 5.39
N ILE A 159 5.18 -9.36 6.32
CA ILE A 159 5.27 -7.92 6.64
C ILE A 159 6.63 -7.60 7.29
N PHE A 160 7.06 -8.46 8.21
CA PHE A 160 8.31 -8.28 8.94
C PHE A 160 9.46 -9.02 8.25
N PRO A 161 10.67 -8.43 8.15
CA PRO A 161 11.05 -7.07 8.57
C PRO A 161 10.87 -5.98 7.49
N HIS A 162 10.44 -6.37 6.29
CA HIS A 162 10.58 -5.59 5.06
C HIS A 162 9.60 -4.45 4.87
N TRP A 163 8.38 -4.60 5.37
CA TRP A 163 7.30 -3.63 5.16
C TRP A 163 6.85 -3.00 6.48
N SER A 164 7.04 -3.70 7.60
CA SER A 164 6.66 -3.26 8.94
C SER A 164 7.25 -1.90 9.31
N GLY A 165 8.51 -1.64 8.96
CA GLY A 165 9.14 -0.35 9.25
C GLY A 165 8.63 0.80 8.37
N TYR A 166 8.15 0.54 7.14
CA TYR A 166 7.50 1.58 6.32
C TYR A 166 6.16 2.01 6.93
N PHE A 167 5.34 1.05 7.39
CA PHE A 167 4.12 1.35 8.14
C PHE A 167 4.41 2.12 9.43
N ALA A 168 5.45 1.71 10.17
CA ALA A 168 5.90 2.38 11.39
C ALA A 168 6.35 3.83 11.11
N ALA A 169 7.16 4.04 10.06
CA ALA A 169 7.59 5.37 9.61
C ALA A 169 6.40 6.26 9.25
N GLY A 170 5.40 5.71 8.54
CA GLY A 170 4.13 6.40 8.27
C GLY A 170 3.43 6.87 9.56
N GLY A 171 3.42 6.02 10.58
CA GLY A 171 2.95 6.37 11.92
C GLY A 171 3.75 7.50 12.57
N VAL A 172 5.08 7.47 12.50
CA VAL A 172 5.96 8.55 13.01
C VAL A 172 5.60 9.88 12.35
N PHE A 173 5.51 9.92 11.02
CA PHE A 173 5.11 11.13 10.28
C PHE A 173 3.73 11.64 10.72
N TYR A 174 2.78 10.74 10.96
CA TYR A 174 1.45 11.12 11.45
C TYR A 174 1.49 11.72 12.85
N PHE A 175 2.20 11.10 13.80
CA PHE A 175 2.33 11.63 15.16
C PHE A 175 3.04 12.99 15.19
N ILE A 176 4.04 13.21 14.34
CA ILE A 176 4.66 14.53 14.15
C ILE A 176 3.61 15.53 13.62
N ARG A 177 2.81 15.15 12.62
CA ARG A 177 1.79 16.01 12.03
C ARG A 177 0.66 16.40 12.99
N ARG A 178 0.26 15.47 13.84
CA ARG A 178 -0.83 15.64 14.80
C ARG A 178 -0.38 16.46 16.00
N ASP A 179 0.74 16.07 16.60
CA ASP A 179 1.17 16.61 17.90
C ASP A 179 2.12 17.81 17.76
N GLY A 180 2.73 18.01 16.58
CA GLY A 180 3.80 18.97 16.35
C GLY A 180 5.11 18.58 17.06
N ILE A 181 6.11 19.46 17.00
CA ILE A 181 7.38 19.33 17.73
C ILE A 181 7.47 20.47 18.74
N ARG A 182 7.72 20.12 20.01
CA ARG A 182 7.93 21.02 21.14
C ARG A 182 9.27 20.73 21.81
N ARG A 183 9.70 21.57 22.74
CA ARG A 183 10.89 21.32 23.57
C ARG A 183 10.54 20.39 24.74
N ASP A 184 10.19 19.14 24.43
CA ASP A 184 9.88 18.09 25.41
C ASP A 184 10.48 16.73 25.03
N GLY A 185 10.53 15.81 25.99
CA GLY A 185 11.07 14.45 25.78
C GLY A 185 10.27 13.64 24.75
N ALA A 186 8.96 13.87 24.64
CA ALA A 186 8.10 13.20 23.66
C ALA A 186 8.46 13.62 22.21
N SER A 187 8.80 14.88 22.00
CA SER A 187 9.25 15.39 20.71
C SER A 187 10.65 14.91 20.37
N ALA A 188 11.56 14.87 21.34
CA ALA A 188 12.88 14.25 21.15
C ALA A 188 12.75 12.77 20.74
N PHE A 189 11.83 12.02 21.36
CA PHE A 189 11.54 10.63 21.01
C PHE A 189 11.00 10.50 19.57
N LYS A 190 10.04 11.34 19.16
CA LYS A 190 9.55 11.37 17.77
C LYS A 190 10.67 11.68 16.76
N MET A 191 11.57 12.61 17.09
CA MET A 191 12.71 12.96 16.23
C MET A 191 13.72 11.81 16.12
N LEU A 192 13.97 11.09 17.21
CA LEU A 192 14.80 9.87 17.18
C LEU A 192 14.18 8.80 16.28
N LEU A 193 12.86 8.57 16.40
CA LEU A 193 12.14 7.64 15.53
C LEU A 193 12.13 8.10 14.07
N LEU A 194 12.11 9.41 13.81
CA LEU A 194 12.20 9.94 12.46
C LEU A 194 13.58 9.67 11.85
N ALA A 195 14.66 9.90 12.61
CA ALA A 195 16.02 9.56 12.18
C ALA A 195 16.17 8.06 11.92
N LEU A 196 15.62 7.22 12.80
CA LEU A 196 15.60 5.78 12.62
C LEU A 196 14.77 5.35 11.40
N SER A 197 13.67 6.05 11.12
CA SER A 197 12.84 5.82 9.92
C SER A 197 13.65 6.09 8.65
N PHE A 198 14.47 7.14 8.63
CA PHE A 198 15.36 7.41 7.51
C PHE A 198 16.36 6.27 7.28
N VAL A 199 17.04 5.82 8.35
CA VAL A 199 17.99 4.70 8.29
C VAL A 199 17.29 3.43 7.77
N TYR A 200 16.11 3.11 8.30
CA TYR A 200 15.29 1.99 7.85
C TYR A 200 14.98 2.07 6.35
N MET A 201 14.44 3.20 5.89
CA MET A 201 14.00 3.37 4.50
C MET A 201 15.16 3.25 3.52
N VAL A 202 16.31 3.86 3.83
CA VAL A 202 17.52 3.73 3.01
C VAL A 202 17.98 2.27 2.96
N LYS A 203 18.10 1.59 4.11
CA LYS A 203 18.58 0.21 4.17
C LYS A 203 17.62 -0.79 3.50
N GLN A 204 16.32 -0.64 3.73
CA GLN A 204 15.31 -1.50 3.14
C GLN A 204 15.23 -1.29 1.62
N SER A 205 15.32 -0.04 1.15
CA SER A 205 15.25 0.23 -0.29
C SER A 205 16.49 -0.23 -1.05
N THR A 206 17.68 -0.20 -0.43
CA THR A 206 18.88 -0.78 -1.06
C THR A 206 18.79 -2.30 -1.12
N LEU A 207 18.39 -2.95 -0.01
CA LEU A 207 18.14 -4.39 0.00
C LEU A 207 17.09 -4.82 -1.03
N PHE A 208 15.97 -4.10 -1.10
CA PHE A 208 14.92 -4.40 -2.07
C PHE A 208 15.41 -4.20 -3.52
N GLY A 209 16.22 -3.18 -3.78
CA GLY A 209 16.88 -2.99 -5.08
C GLY A 209 17.84 -4.13 -5.44
N GLU A 210 18.63 -4.63 -4.49
CA GLU A 210 19.51 -5.80 -4.67
C GLU A 210 18.71 -7.05 -5.04
N LEU A 211 17.63 -7.34 -4.31
CA LEU A 211 16.78 -8.51 -4.58
C LEU A 211 16.03 -8.38 -5.91
N MET A 212 15.51 -7.19 -6.23
CA MET A 212 14.90 -6.91 -7.53
C MET A 212 15.90 -7.10 -8.67
N SER A 213 17.16 -6.69 -8.48
CA SER A 213 18.23 -6.95 -9.45
C SER A 213 18.46 -8.44 -9.67
N GLY A 214 18.38 -9.24 -8.60
CA GLY A 214 18.49 -10.69 -8.67
C GLY A 214 17.30 -11.36 -9.37
N TRP A 215 16.07 -10.96 -9.02
CA TRP A 215 14.85 -11.58 -9.55
C TRP A 215 14.59 -11.28 -11.03
N PHE A 216 14.96 -10.08 -11.48
CA PHE A 216 14.65 -9.61 -12.83
C PHE A 216 15.87 -9.46 -13.73
N SER A 217 17.08 -9.71 -13.21
CA SER A 217 18.34 -9.53 -13.94
C SER A 217 18.51 -8.12 -14.53
N ILE A 218 17.96 -7.11 -13.84
CA ILE A 218 18.05 -5.68 -14.21
C ILE A 218 18.98 -4.98 -13.23
N THR A 219 19.97 -4.24 -13.72
CA THR A 219 20.85 -3.44 -12.87
C THR A 219 20.14 -2.16 -12.41
N PHE A 220 20.18 -1.93 -11.10
CA PHE A 220 19.70 -0.70 -10.47
C PHE A 220 20.87 0.12 -9.93
N ASN A 221 20.86 1.42 -10.20
CA ASN A 221 21.87 2.33 -9.69
C ASN A 221 21.54 2.73 -8.24
N THR A 222 22.41 2.36 -7.30
CA THR A 222 22.24 2.65 -5.87
C THR A 222 22.15 4.14 -5.56
N THR A 223 22.87 4.99 -6.31
CA THR A 223 22.81 6.45 -6.16
C THR A 223 21.43 6.99 -6.54
N VAL A 224 20.85 6.49 -7.63
CA VAL A 224 19.48 6.87 -8.04
C VAL A 224 18.46 6.43 -6.98
N ILE A 225 18.59 5.20 -6.48
CA ILE A 225 17.75 4.70 -5.37
C ILE A 225 17.89 5.62 -4.14
N ALA A 226 19.10 6.01 -3.76
CA ALA A 226 19.34 6.89 -2.61
C ALA A 226 18.70 8.27 -2.80
N ILE A 227 18.89 8.90 -3.97
CA ILE A 227 18.30 10.20 -4.29
C ILE A 227 16.78 10.14 -4.23
N LEU A 228 16.16 9.13 -4.84
CA LEU A 228 14.71 8.96 -4.82
C LEU A 228 14.17 8.73 -3.41
N ASN A 229 14.86 7.93 -2.58
CA ASN A 229 14.46 7.73 -1.18
C ASN A 229 14.57 9.03 -0.36
N ILE A 230 15.65 9.80 -0.54
CA ILE A 230 15.82 11.09 0.13
C ILE A 230 14.69 12.04 -0.29
N ALA A 231 14.42 12.15 -1.59
CA ALA A 231 13.33 12.98 -2.10
C ALA A 231 11.97 12.58 -1.51
N PHE A 232 11.66 11.28 -1.45
CA PHE A 232 10.43 10.77 -0.87
C PHE A 232 10.35 11.01 0.63
N PHE A 233 11.43 10.77 1.37
CA PHE A 233 11.48 11.04 2.80
C PHE A 233 11.24 12.53 3.09
N MET A 234 11.89 13.41 2.33
CA MET A 234 11.70 14.86 2.44
C MET A 234 10.27 15.29 2.11
N LEU A 235 9.62 14.65 1.13
CA LEU A 235 8.21 14.90 0.81
C LEU A 235 7.28 14.58 2.00
N PHE A 236 7.55 13.47 2.71
CA PHE A 236 6.82 13.12 3.93
C PHE A 236 7.14 14.06 5.08
N CYS A 237 8.39 14.51 5.23
CA CYS A 237 8.74 15.56 6.17
C CYS A 237 7.94 16.85 5.90
N VAL A 238 7.89 17.33 4.65
CA VAL A 238 7.08 18.50 4.29
C VAL A 238 5.61 18.27 4.66
N THR A 239 5.07 17.08 4.42
CA THR A 239 3.69 16.74 4.78
C THR A 239 3.44 16.69 6.29
N ALA A 240 4.44 16.24 7.06
CA ALA A 240 4.38 16.09 8.50
C ALA A 240 4.60 17.41 9.26
N PHE A 241 5.57 18.22 8.83
CA PHE A 241 5.95 19.47 9.49
C PHE A 241 5.18 20.69 8.98
N CYS A 242 4.86 20.75 7.68
CA CYS A 242 4.19 21.91 7.08
C CYS A 242 2.69 21.65 6.98
N LYS A 243 1.89 22.36 7.81
CA LYS A 243 0.43 22.24 7.80
C LYS A 243 -0.17 22.69 6.47
N GLU A 244 0.37 23.76 5.91
CA GLU A 244 0.09 24.27 4.58
C GLU A 244 1.31 24.00 3.71
N ASN A 245 1.10 23.39 2.55
CA ASN A 245 2.17 23.12 1.60
C ASN A 245 1.60 22.99 0.18
N ILE A 246 2.49 23.10 -0.81
CA ILE A 246 2.16 23.07 -2.24
C ILE A 246 1.54 21.72 -2.67
N LEU A 247 1.63 20.67 -1.85
CA LEU A 247 1.05 19.36 -2.15
C LEU A 247 -0.45 19.29 -1.85
N ARG A 248 -1.01 20.28 -1.14
CA ARG A 248 -2.45 20.32 -0.78
C ARG A 248 -3.30 20.99 -1.85
N GLN A 249 -3.00 20.75 -3.12
CA GLN A 249 -3.74 21.29 -4.25
C GLN A 249 -4.89 20.36 -4.64
N LYS A 250 -6.03 20.94 -5.06
CA LYS A 250 -7.24 20.17 -5.42
C LYS A 250 -6.97 19.16 -6.54
N TRP A 251 -6.13 19.49 -7.54
CA TRP A 251 -5.82 18.60 -8.64
C TRP A 251 -4.99 17.38 -8.20
N LEU A 252 -4.05 17.55 -7.26
CA LEU A 252 -3.28 16.44 -6.66
C LEU A 252 -4.19 15.48 -5.90
N TYR A 253 -5.23 16.00 -5.23
CA TYR A 253 -6.25 15.16 -4.61
C TYR A 253 -6.96 14.28 -5.65
N TYR A 254 -7.41 14.84 -6.77
CA TYR A 254 -8.09 14.06 -7.82
C TYR A 254 -7.18 13.01 -8.46
N LEU A 255 -5.90 13.32 -8.67
CA LEU A 255 -4.92 12.32 -9.12
C LEU A 255 -4.75 11.19 -8.09
N GLY A 256 -4.60 11.54 -6.81
CA GLY A 256 -4.49 10.59 -5.71
C GLY A 256 -5.68 9.64 -5.61
N VAL A 257 -6.89 10.14 -5.85
CA VAL A 257 -8.12 9.34 -5.76
C VAL A 257 -8.16 8.21 -6.80
N LEU A 258 -7.62 8.44 -8.01
CA LEU A 258 -7.58 7.43 -9.07
C LEU A 258 -6.47 6.39 -8.88
N THR A 259 -5.47 6.66 -8.04
CA THR A 259 -4.33 5.75 -7.86
C THR A 259 -4.73 4.34 -7.43
N TYR A 260 -5.74 4.21 -6.56
CA TYR A 260 -6.16 2.90 -6.06
C TYR A 260 -6.87 2.05 -7.13
N PRO A 261 -7.89 2.55 -7.84
CA PRO A 261 -8.47 1.81 -8.96
C PRO A 261 -7.47 1.49 -10.08
N ILE A 262 -6.56 2.42 -10.43
CA ILE A 262 -5.49 2.15 -11.42
C ILE A 262 -4.63 0.98 -10.94
N TYR A 263 -4.16 1.04 -9.69
CA TYR A 263 -3.36 -0.01 -9.06
C TYR A 263 -4.05 -1.38 -9.14
N LEU A 264 -5.37 -1.44 -8.97
CA LEU A 264 -6.11 -2.70 -8.95
C LEU A 264 -6.21 -3.41 -10.31
N VAL A 265 -6.11 -2.68 -11.42
CA VAL A 265 -6.38 -3.20 -12.77
C VAL A 265 -5.15 -3.22 -13.68
N HIS A 266 -4.13 -2.42 -13.38
CA HIS A 266 -3.05 -2.15 -14.34
C HIS A 266 -2.16 -3.35 -14.69
N GLN A 267 -1.94 -4.30 -13.77
CA GLN A 267 -0.84 -5.25 -13.90
C GLN A 267 -1.19 -6.45 -14.80
N ASN A 268 -2.08 -7.36 -14.39
CA ASN A 268 -2.37 -8.53 -15.23
C ASN A 268 -3.06 -8.14 -16.54
N ILE A 269 -4.04 -7.22 -16.49
CA ILE A 269 -4.72 -6.75 -17.71
C ILE A 269 -3.71 -6.08 -18.64
N GLY A 270 -2.81 -5.25 -18.11
CA GLY A 270 -1.72 -4.65 -18.89
C GLY A 270 -0.80 -5.69 -19.53
N TYR A 271 -0.39 -6.73 -18.78
CA TYR A 271 0.40 -7.82 -19.35
C TYR A 271 -0.34 -8.59 -20.43
N ILE A 272 -1.64 -8.85 -20.26
CA ILE A 272 -2.47 -9.53 -21.25
C ILE A 272 -2.55 -8.71 -22.55
N ILE A 273 -2.76 -7.40 -22.44
CA ILE A 273 -2.76 -6.49 -23.59
C ILE A 273 -1.40 -6.54 -24.31
N PHE A 274 -0.28 -6.42 -23.59
CA PHE A 274 1.05 -6.48 -24.19
C PHE A 274 1.38 -7.84 -24.80
N ASN A 275 0.86 -8.94 -24.24
CA ASN A 275 1.04 -10.28 -24.80
C ASN A 275 0.31 -10.48 -26.14
N HIS A 276 -0.83 -9.81 -26.32
CA HIS A 276 -1.64 -9.99 -27.52
C HIS A 276 -1.26 -9.01 -28.64
N PHE A 277 -0.84 -7.80 -28.29
CA PHE A 277 -0.61 -6.71 -29.25
C PHE A 277 0.85 -6.27 -29.36
N GLY A 278 1.74 -6.78 -28.50
CA GLY A 278 3.14 -6.31 -28.42
C GLY A 278 3.97 -6.53 -29.68
N ASP A 279 3.63 -7.52 -30.49
CA ASP A 279 4.34 -7.83 -31.74
C ASP A 279 3.67 -7.19 -32.98
N SER A 280 2.45 -6.66 -32.83
CA SER A 280 1.63 -6.20 -33.97
C SER A 280 1.30 -4.71 -33.96
N VAL A 281 1.48 -4.02 -32.82
CA VAL A 281 1.17 -2.60 -32.65
C VAL A 281 2.45 -1.83 -32.30
N ASP A 282 2.59 -0.63 -32.85
CA ASP A 282 3.67 0.29 -32.48
C ASP A 282 3.78 0.42 -30.95
N PRO A 283 4.97 0.32 -30.36
CA PRO A 283 5.07 0.25 -28.91
C PRO A 283 4.66 1.53 -28.18
N VAL A 284 4.83 2.70 -28.80
CA VAL A 284 4.38 3.99 -28.21
C VAL A 284 2.86 4.03 -28.21
N VAL A 285 2.22 3.65 -29.32
CA VAL A 285 0.76 3.55 -29.42
C VAL A 285 0.22 2.54 -28.41
N LEU A 286 0.85 1.38 -28.28
CA LEU A 286 0.41 0.33 -27.35
C LEU A 286 0.50 0.79 -25.89
N VAL A 287 1.62 1.39 -25.48
CA VAL A 287 1.79 1.89 -24.11
C VAL A 287 0.82 3.03 -23.81
N THR A 288 0.72 4.03 -24.70
CA THR A 288 -0.15 5.20 -24.48
C THR A 288 -1.62 4.83 -24.47
N SER A 289 -2.07 3.97 -25.39
CA SER A 289 -3.45 3.46 -25.41
C SER A 289 -3.77 2.60 -24.19
N THR A 290 -2.83 1.77 -23.72
CA THR A 290 -3.00 0.98 -22.49
C THR A 290 -3.14 1.89 -21.27
N ILE A 291 -2.29 2.91 -21.14
CA ILE A 291 -2.39 3.89 -20.04
C ILE A 291 -3.74 4.61 -20.10
N ALA A 292 -4.16 5.07 -21.27
CA ALA A 292 -5.45 5.74 -21.44
C ALA A 292 -6.62 4.82 -21.05
N LEU A 293 -6.59 3.56 -21.49
CA LEU A 293 -7.59 2.56 -21.11
C LEU A 293 -7.63 2.35 -19.60
N MET A 294 -6.48 2.16 -18.95
CA MET A 294 -6.42 1.97 -17.49
C MET A 294 -6.95 3.18 -16.72
N LEU A 295 -6.67 4.40 -17.19
CA LEU A 295 -7.21 5.63 -16.61
C LEU A 295 -8.74 5.71 -16.75
N VAL A 296 -9.29 5.33 -17.91
CA VAL A 296 -10.74 5.29 -18.14
C VAL A 296 -11.40 4.25 -17.24
N VAL A 297 -10.87 3.02 -17.19
CA VAL A 297 -11.38 1.94 -16.33
C VAL A 297 -11.32 2.36 -14.86
N ALA A 298 -10.20 2.93 -14.41
CA ALA A 298 -10.04 3.44 -13.05
C ALA A 298 -11.04 4.55 -12.72
N TYR A 299 -11.27 5.48 -13.65
CA TYR A 299 -12.25 6.56 -13.49
C TYR A 299 -13.69 6.00 -13.35
N VAL A 300 -14.04 4.99 -14.16
CA VAL A 300 -15.34 4.31 -14.06
C VAL A 300 -15.49 3.59 -12.72
N ILE A 301 -14.49 2.82 -12.29
CA ILE A 301 -14.50 2.15 -10.98
C ILE A 301 -14.65 3.18 -9.86
N HIS A 302 -13.88 4.27 -9.90
CA HIS A 302 -13.97 5.32 -8.89
C HIS A 302 -15.37 5.96 -8.82
N THR A 303 -15.89 6.41 -9.95
CA THR A 303 -17.15 7.17 -10.00
C THR A 303 -18.40 6.32 -9.78
N GLN A 304 -18.42 5.09 -10.32
CA GLN A 304 -19.58 4.20 -10.26
C GLN A 304 -19.57 3.30 -9.03
N VAL A 305 -18.40 2.87 -8.57
CA VAL A 305 -18.27 1.89 -7.48
C VAL A 305 -17.86 2.59 -6.19
N GLU A 306 -16.67 3.19 -6.14
CA GLU A 306 -16.15 3.75 -4.88
C GLU A 306 -17.05 4.85 -4.33
N ARG A 307 -17.38 5.85 -5.16
CA ARG A 307 -18.15 7.01 -4.71
C ARG A 307 -19.57 6.64 -4.29
N ARG A 308 -20.17 5.63 -4.91
CA ARG A 308 -21.57 5.23 -4.65
C ARG A 308 -21.69 4.17 -3.56
N LEU A 309 -20.85 3.13 -3.59
CA LEU A 309 -20.97 1.97 -2.72
C LEU A 309 -20.23 2.12 -1.39
N ALA A 310 -19.12 2.87 -1.33
CA ALA A 310 -18.40 3.06 -0.07
C ALA A 310 -19.28 3.55 1.11
N PRO A 311 -20.15 4.58 0.97
CA PRO A 311 -21.00 5.02 2.08
C PRO A 311 -22.06 3.98 2.47
N VAL A 312 -22.59 3.22 1.51
CA VAL A 312 -23.55 2.14 1.75
C VAL A 312 -22.90 1.02 2.55
N PHE A 313 -21.73 0.56 2.09
CA PHE A 313 -20.93 -0.46 2.75
C PHE A 313 -20.50 -0.04 4.15
N LYS A 314 -20.09 1.22 4.32
CA LYS A 314 -19.74 1.76 5.63
C LYS A 314 -20.91 1.70 6.59
N THR A 315 -22.10 2.10 6.15
CA THR A 315 -23.32 2.07 6.97
C THR A 315 -23.73 0.63 7.31
N ALA A 316 -23.68 -0.27 6.34
CA ALA A 316 -23.97 -1.69 6.54
C ALA A 316 -22.98 -2.34 7.53
N MET A 317 -21.68 -2.13 7.35
CA MET A 317 -20.63 -2.63 8.24
C MET A 317 -20.78 -2.10 9.65
N LEU A 318 -21.10 -0.81 9.80
CA LEU A 318 -21.41 -0.27 11.13
C LEU A 318 -22.59 -1.04 11.72
N LYS A 319 -23.72 -1.23 11.03
CA LYS A 319 -24.88 -1.97 11.58
C LYS A 319 -24.54 -3.42 12.00
N ILE A 320 -23.76 -4.13 11.19
CA ILE A 320 -23.39 -5.53 11.42
C ILE A 320 -22.41 -5.68 12.58
N LEU A 321 -21.36 -4.86 12.61
CA LEU A 321 -20.34 -4.94 13.66
C LEU A 321 -20.89 -4.41 14.99
N ARG A 322 -21.23 -5.31 15.91
CA ARG A 322 -21.52 -4.99 17.30
C ARG A 322 -20.33 -5.41 18.15
N ILE A 323 -19.43 -4.48 18.46
CA ILE A 323 -18.30 -4.74 19.36
C ILE A 323 -18.76 -4.42 20.80
N PRO A 324 -18.88 -5.41 21.69
CA PRO A 324 -19.28 -5.19 23.07
C PRO A 324 -18.31 -4.22 23.77
N GLY A 325 -18.86 -3.23 24.49
CA GLY A 325 -18.06 -2.30 25.31
C GLY A 325 -17.70 -0.95 24.68
N GLU A 326 -17.86 -0.73 23.37
CA GLU A 326 -17.59 0.60 22.75
C GLU A 326 -18.64 1.68 23.14
N GLY A 327 -19.88 1.28 23.43
CA GLY A 327 -20.99 2.22 23.69
C GLY A 327 -21.00 2.84 25.10
N LYS A 328 -20.41 2.19 26.10
CA LYS A 328 -20.35 2.71 27.50
C LYS A 328 -19.32 3.83 27.67
N VAL A 329 -18.25 3.81 26.87
CA VAL A 329 -17.07 4.67 27.03
C VAL A 329 -17.31 6.12 26.56
N ARG A 330 -18.25 6.36 25.63
CA ARG A 330 -18.55 7.73 25.16
C ARG A 330 -19.20 8.61 26.23
N LYS A 331 -19.76 8.01 27.30
CA LYS A 331 -20.27 8.74 28.46
C LYS A 331 -19.14 9.16 29.41
N GLU A 332 -18.15 8.31 29.63
CA GLU A 332 -17.03 8.60 30.56
C GLU A 332 -16.03 9.63 30.00
N ALA A 333 -15.76 9.61 28.69
CA ALA A 333 -14.82 10.55 28.05
C ALA A 333 -15.36 11.99 27.89
N LYS A 334 -16.62 12.25 28.28
CA LYS A 334 -17.21 13.60 28.34
C LYS A 334 -17.29 14.16 29.76
N THR A 335 -16.88 13.38 30.75
CA THR A 335 -16.98 13.70 32.19
C THR A 335 -15.60 13.84 32.87
N VAL A 336 -14.52 13.94 32.09
CA VAL A 336 -13.17 14.23 32.60
C VAL A 336 -12.62 15.47 31.94
#